data_AF-A0AAU9DSA7-F1
#
_entry.id   AF-A0AAU9DSA7-F1
#
_cell.length_a   1.000
_cell.length_b   1.000
_cell.length_c   1.000
_cell.angle_alpha   90.00
_cell.angle_beta   90.00
_cell.angle_gamma   90.00
#
_symmetry.space_group_name_H-M   'P 1'
#
loop_
_entity.id
_entity.type
_entity.pdbx_description
1 polymer ?
#
loop_
_entity_poly.entity_id
_entity_poly.type
_entity_poly.pdbx_seq_one_letter_code
_entity_poly.pdbx_strand_id
1 'polypeptide(L)'
;MSFIWHRKGYLVPLALLIGVLVELLLFGVSYAFVKVDIVRKIFEIMSVASLFLPALLNHLFTKFFVDDKEVREVKDSDGKIILVKDFSTFFYLRNRLWTRIFFYGVIVTMVCALLLGALGWVKPL
;
A
#
# COMPACT_ATOMS: atom_id res chain seq x y z
N MET A 1 -14.08 13.08 -19.70
CA MET A 1 -13.81 11.65 -19.42
C MET A 1 -13.11 11.58 -18.07
N SER A 2 -13.61 10.74 -17.14
CA SER A 2 -13.06 10.48 -15.79
C SER A 2 -13.26 11.55 -14.70
N PHE A 3 -14.51 11.96 -14.46
CA PHE A 3 -14.91 12.73 -13.27
C PHE A 3 -14.80 11.92 -11.94
N ILE A 4 -14.67 10.60 -12.04
CA ILE A 4 -14.69 9.67 -10.88
C ILE A 4 -13.41 9.76 -10.01
N TRP A 5 -12.34 10.39 -10.50
CA TRP A 5 -11.04 10.44 -9.82
C TRP A 5 -10.63 11.84 -9.34
N HIS A 6 -11.59 12.75 -9.15
CA HIS A 6 -11.31 14.16 -8.84
C HIS A 6 -10.56 14.39 -7.51
N ARG A 7 -10.39 13.34 -6.70
CA ARG A 7 -9.40 13.26 -5.61
C ARG A 7 -8.84 11.85 -5.57
N LYS A 8 -7.67 11.61 -6.17
CA LYS A 8 -7.04 10.28 -6.39
C LYS A 8 -6.63 9.53 -5.09
N GLY A 9 -7.25 9.84 -3.95
CA GLY A 9 -7.04 9.17 -2.67
C GLY A 9 -7.47 7.70 -2.67
N TYR A 10 -8.45 7.32 -3.51
CA TYR A 10 -8.90 5.92 -3.66
C TYR A 10 -7.83 4.98 -4.25
N LEU A 11 -6.69 5.51 -4.73
CA LEU A 11 -5.54 4.69 -5.12
C LEU A 11 -4.94 3.94 -3.91
N VAL A 12 -5.05 4.51 -2.71
CA VAL A 12 -4.57 3.90 -1.47
C VAL A 12 -5.33 2.60 -1.13
N PRO A 13 -6.67 2.60 -0.99
CA PRO A 13 -7.42 1.37 -0.75
C PRO A 13 -7.35 0.39 -1.93
N LEU A 14 -7.20 0.87 -3.17
CA LEU A 14 -6.98 0.00 -4.32
C LEU A 14 -5.64 -0.76 -4.21
N ALA A 15 -4.57 -0.08 -3.81
CA ALA A 15 -3.27 -0.71 -3.60
C ALA A 15 -3.31 -1.77 -2.48
N LEU A 16 -4.03 -1.50 -1.39
CA LEU A 16 -4.27 -2.48 -0.33
C LEU A 16 -5.04 -3.69 -0.85
N LEU A 17 -6.15 -3.46 -1.55
CA LEU A 17 -7.01 -4.53 -2.05
C LEU A 17 -6.25 -5.47 -3.00
N ILE A 18 -5.49 -4.91 -3.94
CA ILE A 18 -4.68 -5.71 -4.87
C ILE A 18 -3.59 -6.48 -4.10
N GLY A 19 -2.92 -5.85 -3.14
CA GLY A 19 -1.90 -6.52 -2.33
C GLY A 19 -2.44 -7.71 -1.55
N VAL A 20 -3.57 -7.53 -0.86
CA VAL A 20 -4.23 -8.62 -0.10
C VAL A 20 -4.68 -9.76 -1.01
N LEU A 21 -5.23 -9.44 -2.20
CA LEU A 21 -5.63 -10.48 -3.16
C LEU A 21 -4.44 -11.32 -3.64
N VAL A 22 -3.30 -10.68 -3.93
CA VAL A 22 -2.08 -11.38 -4.33
C VAL A 22 -1.57 -12.28 -3.19
N GLU A 23 -1.59 -11.80 -1.97
CA GLU A 23 -1.17 -12.57 -0.79
C GLU A 23 -2.06 -13.81 -0.58
N LEU A 24 -3.38 -13.65 -0.66
CA LEU A 24 -4.34 -14.76 -0.56
C LEU A 24 -4.12 -15.81 -1.65
N LEU A 25 -3.82 -15.39 -2.88
CA LEU A 25 -3.52 -16.30 -3.98
C LEU A 25 -2.22 -17.07 -3.74
N LEU A 26 -1.15 -16.39 -3.30
CA LEU A 26 0.13 -17.04 -3.00
C LEU A 26 -0.02 -18.07 -1.87
N PHE A 27 -0.74 -17.72 -0.81
CA PHE A 27 -0.98 -18.61 0.33
C PHE A 27 -1.85 -19.80 -0.06
N GLY A 28 -2.93 -19.55 -0.81
CA GLY A 28 -3.83 -20.60 -1.30
C GLY A 28 -3.12 -21.59 -2.23
N VAL A 29 -2.28 -21.11 -3.14
CA VAL A 29 -1.50 -21.97 -4.04
C VAL A 29 -0.48 -22.80 -3.28
N SER A 30 0.25 -22.19 -2.34
CA SER A 30 1.24 -22.88 -1.50
C SER A 30 0.62 -24.05 -0.75
N TYR A 31 -0.52 -23.82 -0.09
CA TYR A 31 -1.17 -24.83 0.75
C TYR A 31 -1.88 -25.93 -0.06
N ALA A 32 -2.52 -25.57 -1.17
CA ALA A 32 -3.36 -26.51 -1.91
C ALA A 32 -2.58 -27.39 -2.91
N PHE A 33 -1.50 -26.88 -3.52
CA PHE A 33 -0.91 -27.53 -4.70
C PHE A 33 0.56 -27.93 -4.53
N VAL A 34 1.25 -27.41 -3.51
CA VAL A 34 2.69 -27.60 -3.40
C VAL A 34 3.04 -28.70 -2.39
N LYS A 35 3.13 -29.94 -2.88
CA LYS A 35 3.57 -31.09 -2.08
C LYS A 35 5.09 -31.23 -1.97
N VAL A 36 5.85 -30.41 -2.70
CA VAL A 36 7.32 -30.47 -2.75
C VAL A 36 7.91 -29.40 -1.84
N ASP A 37 8.71 -29.80 -0.86
CA ASP A 37 9.25 -28.90 0.18
C ASP A 37 10.03 -27.70 -0.37
N ILE A 38 10.80 -27.88 -1.45
CA ILE A 38 11.57 -26.79 -2.08
C ILE A 38 10.65 -25.74 -2.69
N VAL A 39 9.62 -26.18 -3.41
CA VAL A 39 8.67 -25.26 -4.04
C VAL A 39 7.86 -24.54 -2.95
N ARG A 40 7.50 -25.24 -1.87
CA ARG A 40 6.77 -24.65 -0.75
C ARG A 40 7.58 -23.54 -0.08
N LYS A 41 8.88 -23.76 0.16
CA LYS A 41 9.79 -22.73 0.68
C LYS A 41 9.89 -21.51 -0.23
N ILE A 42 9.91 -21.70 -1.55
CA ILE A 42 9.91 -20.58 -2.51
C ILE A 42 8.62 -19.76 -2.35
N PHE A 43 7.46 -20.42 -2.28
CA PHE A 43 6.18 -19.75 -2.07
C PHE A 43 6.12 -19.03 -0.72
N GLU A 44 6.64 -19.62 0.36
CA GLU A 44 6.72 -18.97 1.67
C GLU A 44 7.57 -17.69 1.64
N ILE A 45 8.74 -17.72 0.98
CA ILE A 45 9.59 -16.53 0.77
C ILE A 45 8.84 -15.47 -0.04
N MET A 46 8.15 -15.88 -1.11
CA MET A 46 7.36 -14.97 -1.94
C MET A 46 6.19 -14.36 -1.17
N SER A 47 5.52 -15.12 -0.30
CA SER A 47 4.48 -14.61 0.58
C SER A 47 5.00 -13.52 1.52
N VAL A 48 6.17 -13.71 2.13
CA VAL A 48 6.80 -12.67 2.96
C VAL A 48 7.15 -11.43 2.14
N ALA A 49 7.70 -11.61 0.94
CA ALA A 49 8.00 -10.48 0.05
C ALA A 49 6.72 -9.74 -0.40
N SER A 50 5.60 -10.45 -0.57
CA SER A 50 4.32 -9.88 -1.00
C SER A 50 3.69 -8.94 0.03
N LEU A 51 4.10 -8.98 1.31
CA LEU A 51 3.64 -8.03 2.33
C LEU A 51 3.97 -6.57 1.97
N PHE A 52 5.04 -6.33 1.20
CA PHE A 52 5.44 -4.99 0.74
C PHE A 52 4.67 -4.52 -0.51
N LEU A 53 3.86 -5.40 -1.11
CA LEU A 53 3.19 -5.15 -2.38
C LEU A 53 2.18 -3.99 -2.31
N PRO A 54 1.38 -3.79 -1.25
CA PRO A 54 0.55 -2.58 -1.10
C PRO A 54 1.37 -1.28 -1.10
N ALA A 55 2.53 -1.27 -0.45
CA ALA A 55 3.41 -0.10 -0.40
C ALA A 55 3.99 0.20 -1.79
N LEU A 56 4.44 -0.83 -2.50
CA LEU A 56 4.95 -0.74 -3.86
C LEU A 56 3.88 -0.26 -4.84
N LEU A 57 2.70 -0.87 -4.83
CA LEU A 57 1.58 -0.48 -5.70
C LEU A 57 1.14 0.96 -5.42
N ASN A 58 1.01 1.35 -4.16
CA ASN A 58 0.64 2.73 -3.82
C ASN A 58 1.72 3.74 -4.26
N HIS A 59 3.01 3.36 -4.18
CA HIS A 59 4.10 4.16 -4.71
C HIS A 59 3.99 4.35 -6.23
N LEU A 60 3.80 3.26 -6.97
CA LEU A 60 3.61 3.29 -8.42
C LEU A 60 2.38 4.11 -8.80
N PHE A 61 1.26 3.90 -8.09
CA PHE A 61 0.04 4.66 -8.33
C PHE A 61 0.24 6.15 -8.10
N THR A 62 0.93 6.52 -7.03
CA THR A 62 1.28 7.91 -6.77
C THR A 62 2.19 8.46 -7.87
N LYS A 63 3.19 7.69 -8.33
CA LYS A 63 4.15 8.14 -9.35
C LYS A 63 3.50 8.33 -10.73
N PHE A 64 2.59 7.45 -11.14
CA PHE A 64 2.00 7.46 -12.49
C PHE A 64 0.69 8.22 -12.58
N PHE A 65 -0.11 8.20 -11.52
CA PHE A 65 -1.45 8.77 -11.56
C PHE A 65 -1.57 10.06 -10.76
N VAL A 66 -0.75 10.33 -9.75
CA VAL A 66 -0.86 11.58 -8.97
C VAL A 66 0.11 12.62 -9.51
N ASP A 67 -0.43 13.72 -10.03
CA ASP A 67 0.36 14.90 -10.38
C ASP A 67 0.18 15.94 -9.26
N ASP A 68 1.08 15.95 -8.28
CA ASP A 68 1.04 16.84 -7.10
C ASP A 68 1.32 18.33 -7.44
N LYS A 69 1.17 18.73 -8.71
CA LYS A 69 1.62 20.02 -9.24
C LYS A 69 0.55 21.09 -9.38
N GLU A 70 -0.74 20.77 -9.27
CA GLU A 70 -1.79 21.76 -9.51
C GLU A 70 -1.95 22.70 -8.30
N VAL A 71 -1.13 23.74 -8.27
CA VAL A 71 -1.48 24.98 -7.60
C VAL A 71 -2.48 25.68 -8.50
N ARG A 72 -3.78 25.60 -8.19
CA ARG A 72 -4.78 26.39 -8.90
C ARG A 72 -4.73 27.81 -8.37
N GLU A 73 -4.46 28.75 -9.26
CA GLU A 73 -4.65 30.18 -8.98
C GLU A 73 -6.15 30.47 -9.06
N VAL A 74 -6.76 30.73 -7.91
CA VAL A 74 -8.16 31.18 -7.83
C VAL A 74 -8.15 32.66 -7.46
N LYS A 75 -8.75 33.50 -8.30
CA LYS A 75 -9.00 34.90 -7.93
C LYS A 75 -10.17 34.95 -6.97
N ASP A 76 -9.93 35.47 -5.77
CA ASP A 76 -10.97 35.79 -4.81
C ASP A 76 -11.81 36.98 -5.32
N SER A 77 -12.96 37.18 -4.70
CA SER A 77 -13.92 38.26 -5.04
C SER A 77 -13.32 39.66 -4.84
N ASP A 78 -12.29 39.76 -3.98
CA ASP A 78 -11.47 40.96 -3.75
C ASP A 78 -10.28 41.10 -4.74
N GLY A 79 -10.18 40.24 -5.75
CA GLY A 79 -9.11 40.26 -6.76
C GLY A 79 -7.77 39.68 -6.29
N LYS A 80 -7.69 39.11 -5.07
CA LYS A 80 -6.48 38.45 -4.55
C LYS A 80 -6.30 37.07 -5.20
N ILE A 81 -5.06 36.76 -5.60
CA ILE A 81 -4.70 35.43 -6.12
C ILE A 81 -4.47 34.50 -4.94
N ILE A 82 -5.34 33.51 -4.76
CA ILE A 82 -5.18 32.46 -3.75
C ILE A 82 -4.60 31.23 -4.46
N LEU A 83 -3.43 30.79 -3.99
CA LEU A 83 -2.78 29.56 -4.44
C LEU A 83 -3.42 28.36 -3.73
N VAL A 84 -4.36 27.68 -4.37
CA VAL A 84 -4.98 26.47 -3.84
C VAL A 84 -4.12 25.27 -4.22
N LYS A 85 -3.45 24.67 -3.24
CA LYS A 85 -2.64 23.46 -3.46
C LYS A 85 -3.55 22.22 -3.50
N ASP A 86 -3.79 21.70 -4.69
CA ASP A 86 -4.71 20.58 -4.92
C ASP A 86 -3.97 19.24 -4.83
N PHE A 87 -3.65 18.80 -3.60
CA PHE A 87 -2.94 17.54 -3.38
C PHE A 87 -3.89 16.34 -3.40
N SER A 88 -3.45 15.23 -3.98
CA SER A 88 -4.17 13.96 -3.82
C SER A 88 -4.02 13.45 -2.38
N THR A 89 -5.16 13.39 -1.69
CA THR A 89 -5.23 12.97 -0.29
C THR A 89 -6.25 11.85 -0.10
N PHE A 90 -5.92 10.93 0.81
CA PHE A 90 -6.82 9.93 1.36
C PHE A 90 -6.85 10.13 2.87
N PHE A 91 -8.04 10.31 3.47
CA PHE A 91 -8.21 10.75 4.86
C PHE A 91 -7.29 11.92 5.24
N TYR A 92 -7.27 12.99 4.43
CA TYR A 92 -6.46 14.20 4.64
C TYR A 92 -4.93 14.00 4.59
N LEU A 93 -4.45 12.76 4.42
CA LEU A 93 -3.03 12.43 4.27
C LEU A 93 -2.69 12.27 2.79
N ARG A 94 -1.52 12.80 2.39
CA ARG A 94 -1.03 12.64 1.01
C ARG A 94 -0.78 11.17 0.70
N ASN A 95 -1.05 10.73 -0.53
CA ASN A 95 -0.82 9.33 -0.95
C ASN A 95 0.65 8.88 -0.72
N ARG A 96 1.63 9.79 -0.84
CA ARG A 96 3.04 9.51 -0.51
C ARG A 96 3.26 9.15 0.98
N LEU A 97 2.47 9.72 1.89
CA LEU A 97 2.53 9.35 3.32
C LEU A 97 1.98 7.93 3.52
N TRP A 98 0.92 7.56 2.83
CA TRP A 98 0.37 6.20 2.87
C TRP A 98 1.35 5.13 2.43
N THR A 99 2.17 5.38 1.41
CA THR A 99 3.29 4.48 1.04
C THR A 99 4.23 4.22 2.20
N ARG A 100 4.59 5.26 2.96
CA ARG A 100 5.45 5.13 4.14
C ARG A 100 4.76 4.36 5.26
N ILE A 101 3.48 4.66 5.52
CA ILE A 101 2.68 3.96 6.52
C ILE A 101 2.63 2.45 6.21
N PHE A 102 2.35 2.07 4.97
CA PHE A 102 2.35 0.66 4.56
C PHE A 102 3.73 0.03 4.73
N PHE A 103 4.77 0.69 4.27
CA PHE A 103 6.14 0.17 4.38
C PHE A 103 6.58 -0.05 5.83
N TYR A 104 6.42 0.95 6.69
CA TYR A 104 6.78 0.83 8.11
C TYR A 104 5.84 -0.10 8.87
N GLY A 105 4.56 -0.15 8.52
CA GLY A 105 3.60 -1.10 9.08
C GLY A 105 4.03 -2.55 8.86
N VAL A 106 4.53 -2.87 7.67
CA VAL A 106 5.10 -4.20 7.37
C VAL A 106 6.34 -4.48 8.22
N ILE A 107 7.26 -3.51 8.36
CA ILE A 107 8.45 -3.70 9.20
C ILE A 107 8.06 -3.94 10.67
N VAL A 108 7.15 -3.12 11.20
CA VAL A 108 6.69 -3.26 12.59
C VAL A 108 6.03 -4.61 12.81
N THR A 109 5.15 -5.04 11.91
CA THR A 109 4.49 -6.36 12.02
C THR A 109 5.49 -7.51 11.95
N MET A 110 6.50 -7.45 11.07
CA MET A 110 7.57 -8.45 11.02
C MET A 110 8.39 -8.49 12.32
N VAL A 111 8.80 -7.33 12.84
CA VAL A 111 9.55 -7.24 14.10
C VAL A 111 8.72 -7.78 15.27
N CYS A 112 7.45 -7.40 15.36
CA CYS A 112 6.54 -7.93 16.38
C CYS A 112 6.37 -9.45 16.26
N ALA A 113 6.20 -9.99 15.05
CA ALA A 113 6.10 -11.43 14.83
C ALA A 113 7.36 -12.18 15.28
N LEU A 114 8.54 -11.65 14.96
CA LEU A 114 9.82 -12.21 15.40
C LEU A 114 9.98 -12.17 16.92
N LEU A 115 9.63 -11.05 17.56
CA LEU A 115 9.69 -10.91 19.03
C LEU A 115 8.72 -11.87 19.73
N LEU A 116 7.48 -11.98 19.24
CA LEU A 116 6.48 -12.89 19.79
C LEU A 116 6.88 -14.37 19.62
N GLY A 117 7.49 -14.71 18.48
CA GLY A 117 8.08 -16.03 18.25
C GLY A 117 9.25 -16.31 19.18
N ALA A 118 10.16 -15.35 19.36
CA ALA A 118 11.32 -15.48 20.26
C ALA A 118 10.93 -15.61 21.73
N LEU A 119 9.83 -14.96 22.15
CA LEU A 119 9.28 -15.07 23.51
C LEU A 119 8.53 -16.39 23.74
N GLY A 120 8.32 -17.22 22.71
CA GLY A 120 7.60 -18.49 22.80
C GLY A 120 6.08 -18.35 22.91
N TRP A 121 5.54 -17.16 22.62
CA TRP A 121 4.10 -16.87 22.67
C TRP A 121 3.37 -17.44 21.45
N VAL A 122 4.10 -17.74 20.38
CA VAL A 122 3.60 -18.40 19.18
C VAL A 122 4.30 -19.74 19.07
N LYS A 123 3.61 -20.84 19.40
CA LYS A 123 4.12 -22.19 19.12
C LYS A 123 3.99 -22.46 17.62
N PRO A 124 5.03 -23.00 16.95
CA PRO A 124 4.85 -23.51 15.60
C PRO A 124 3.80 -24.63 15.65
N LEU A 125 2.77 -24.49 14.82
CA LEU A 125 1.75 -25.52 14.57
C LEU A 125 2.38 -26.74 13.88
#